data_AF-A0A349ZQD2-F1
#
_entry.id   AF-A0A349ZQD2-F1
#
_cell.length_a   1.000
_cell.length_b   1.000
_cell.length_c   1.000
_cell.angle_alpha   90.00
_cell.angle_beta   90.00
_cell.angle_gamma   90.00
#
_symmetry.space_group_name_H-M   'P 1'
#
loop_
_entity.id
_entity.type
_entity.pdbx_description
1 polymer ?
#
loop_
_entity_poly.entity_id
_entity_poly.type
_entity_poly.pdbx_seq_one_letter_code
_entity_poly.pdbx_strand_id
1 'polypeptide(L)'
;PELIEEGFVREVISKVQTMRKEAGFEVMDKIVLYENGNQRIEEVLKNNRDSIMKDVLAEDIITGSAEGYVKEWSINDEKVTLGVKKI
;
A
#
# COMPACT_ATOMS: atom_id res chain seq x y z
N PRO A 1 -20.58 -0.05 -8.91
CA PRO A 1 -19.93 -0.08 -7.58
C PRO A 1 -18.44 -0.43 -7.63
N GLU A 2 -18.03 -1.32 -8.55
CA GLU A 2 -16.63 -1.75 -8.74
C GLU A 2 -15.63 -0.63 -9.08
N LEU A 3 -16.05 0.42 -9.78
CA LEU A 3 -15.15 1.50 -10.23
C LEU A 3 -14.50 2.29 -9.09
N ILE A 4 -15.15 2.39 -7.92
CA ILE A 4 -14.63 3.17 -6.79
C ILE A 4 -13.48 2.39 -6.13
N GLU A 5 -13.69 1.12 -5.83
CA GLU A 5 -12.66 0.26 -5.24
C GLU A 5 -11.43 0.14 -6.17
N GLU A 6 -11.65 0.02 -7.48
CA GLU A 6 -10.56 -0.02 -8.45
C GLU A 6 -9.71 1.26 -8.44
N GLY A 7 -10.34 2.42 -8.22
CA GLY A 7 -9.66 3.71 -8.06
C GLY A 7 -8.74 3.75 -6.84
N PHE A 8 -9.24 3.30 -5.68
CA PHE A 8 -8.44 3.21 -4.46
C PHE A 8 -7.26 2.25 -4.61
N VAL A 9 -7.50 1.06 -5.19
CA VAL A 9 -6.45 0.06 -5.43
C VAL A 9 -5.34 0.64 -6.31
N ARG A 10 -5.70 1.26 -7.44
CA ARG A 10 -4.72 1.89 -8.35
C ARG A 10 -3.91 2.98 -7.66
N GLU A 11 -4.54 3.80 -6.82
CA GLU A 11 -3.82 4.82 -6.06
C GLU A 11 -2.87 4.22 -5.03
N VAL A 12 -3.31 3.22 -4.26
CA VAL A 12 -2.45 2.50 -3.28
C VAL A 12 -1.22 1.97 -3.99
N ILE A 13 -1.39 1.25 -5.10
CA ILE A 13 -0.29 0.71 -5.91
C ILE A 13 0.65 1.83 -6.35
N SER A 14 0.12 2.94 -6.87
CA SER A 14 0.91 4.10 -7.30
C SER A 14 1.72 4.72 -6.15
N LYS A 15 1.12 4.86 -4.95
CA LYS A 15 1.82 5.36 -3.76
C LYS A 15 2.92 4.41 -3.32
N VAL A 16 2.63 3.12 -3.24
CA VAL A 16 3.60 2.09 -2.85
C VAL A 16 4.77 2.06 -3.84
N GLN A 17 4.52 2.10 -5.14
CA GLN A 17 5.59 2.16 -6.16
C GLN A 17 6.43 3.43 -6.04
N THR A 18 5.81 4.56 -5.70
CA THR A 18 6.54 5.81 -5.41
C THR A 18 7.43 5.64 -4.18
N MET A 19 6.89 5.09 -3.09
CA MET A 19 7.64 4.81 -1.86
C MET A 19 8.81 3.86 -2.10
N ARG A 20 8.64 2.82 -2.92
CA ARG A 20 9.73 1.91 -3.32
C ARG A 20 10.87 2.66 -3.99
N LYS A 21 10.56 3.55 -4.94
CA LYS A 21 11.58 4.38 -5.61
C LYS A 21 12.27 5.32 -4.65
N GLU A 22 11.52 5.99 -3.75
CA GLU A 22 12.09 6.88 -2.73
C GLU A 22 12.98 6.13 -1.72
N ALA A 23 12.58 4.91 -1.36
CA ALA A 23 13.34 4.03 -0.47
C ALA A 23 14.54 3.34 -1.17
N GLY A 24 14.70 3.53 -2.49
CA GLY A 24 15.79 2.92 -3.27
C GLY A 24 15.61 1.42 -3.54
N PHE A 25 14.37 0.91 -3.48
CA PHE A 25 14.07 -0.49 -3.76
C PHE A 25 14.01 -0.76 -5.27
N GLU A 26 14.44 -1.95 -5.66
CA GLU A 26 14.37 -2.42 -7.04
C GLU A 26 12.98 -2.97 -7.34
N VAL A 27 12.59 -3.02 -8.61
CA VAL A 27 11.26 -3.53 -9.03
C VAL A 27 11.08 -5.00 -8.64
N MET A 28 12.16 -5.78 -8.56
CA MET A 28 12.13 -7.20 -8.19
C MET A 28 12.14 -7.45 -6.67
N ASP A 29 12.34 -6.40 -5.87
CA ASP A 29 12.41 -6.56 -4.42
C ASP A 29 11.06 -6.98 -3.83
N LYS A 30 11.11 -7.93 -2.91
CA LYS A 30 9.96 -8.29 -2.09
C LYS A 30 9.86 -7.34 -0.91
N ILE A 31 8.64 -6.90 -0.62
CA ILE A 31 8.39 -5.96 0.47
C ILE A 31 7.26 -6.46 1.39
N VAL A 32 7.22 -5.95 2.60
CA VAL A 32 6.02 -5.96 3.43
C VAL A 32 5.40 -4.58 3.35
N LEU A 33 4.12 -4.53 2.97
CA LEU A 33 3.33 -3.32 2.96
C LEU A 33 2.64 -3.18 4.32
N TYR A 34 2.67 -1.98 4.87
CA TYR A 34 2.02 -1.63 6.10
C TYR A 34 1.01 -0.53 5.85
N GLU A 35 -0.13 -0.60 6.52
CA GLU A 35 -1.14 0.45 6.53
C GLU A 35 -1.52 0.80 7.96
N ASN A 36 -1.69 2.09 8.23
CA ASN A 36 -2.15 2.58 9.51
C ASN A 36 -3.00 3.84 9.37
N GLY A 37 -4.02 3.93 10.21
CA GLY A 37 -4.78 5.15 10.43
C GLY A 37 -5.96 5.38 9.48
N ASN A 38 -6.34 4.42 8.62
CA ASN A 38 -7.56 4.55 7.83
C ASN A 38 -8.32 3.22 7.64
N GLN A 39 -9.49 3.10 8.26
CA GLN A 39 -10.32 1.89 8.16
C GLN A 39 -10.83 1.62 6.74
N ARG A 40 -11.10 2.66 5.93
CA ARG A 40 -11.59 2.49 4.57
C ARG A 40 -10.50 1.94 3.66
N ILE A 41 -9.28 2.44 3.79
CA ILE A 41 -8.12 1.91 3.06
C ILE A 41 -7.77 0.52 3.57
N GLU A 42 -7.89 0.26 4.87
CA GLU A 42 -7.76 -1.09 5.45
C GLU A 42 -8.72 -2.08 4.75
N GLU A 43 -10.00 -1.75 4.61
CA GLU A 43 -10.96 -2.63 3.95
C GLU A 43 -10.64 -2.82 2.47
N VAL A 44 -10.23 -1.77 1.75
CA VAL A 44 -9.80 -1.89 0.34
C VAL A 44 -8.59 -2.80 0.22
N LEU A 45 -7.59 -2.64 1.09
CA LEU A 45 -6.39 -3.48 1.13
C LEU A 45 -6.73 -4.93 1.44
N LYS A 46 -7.67 -5.19 2.36
CA LYS A 46 -8.12 -6.54 2.71
C LYS A 46 -8.91 -7.19 1.57
N ASN A 47 -9.85 -6.47 0.96
CA ASN A 47 -10.67 -6.96 -0.15
C ASN A 47 -9.84 -7.21 -1.42
N ASN A 48 -8.78 -6.43 -1.64
CA ASN A 48 -7.95 -6.48 -2.85
C ASN A 48 -6.51 -6.95 -2.57
N ARG A 49 -6.30 -7.64 -1.43
CA ARG A 49 -4.99 -8.01 -0.91
C ARG A 49 -4.13 -8.71 -1.96
N ASP A 50 -4.66 -9.75 -2.58
CA ASP A 50 -3.97 -10.59 -3.56
C ASP A 50 -3.51 -9.79 -4.79
N SER A 51 -4.40 -8.93 -5.30
CA SER A 51 -4.12 -8.07 -6.45
C SER A 51 -3.02 -7.06 -6.16
N ILE A 52 -3.12 -6.35 -5.03
CA ILE A 52 -2.14 -5.35 -4.60
C ILE A 52 -0.79 -6.02 -4.35
N MET A 53 -0.76 -7.13 -3.62
CA MET A 53 0.46 -7.88 -3.33
C MET A 53 1.17 -8.33 -4.60
N LYS A 54 0.43 -8.80 -5.60
CA LYS A 54 1.00 -9.24 -6.87
C LYS A 54 1.58 -8.06 -7.66
N ASP A 55 0.90 -6.93 -7.69
CA ASP A 55 1.33 -5.75 -8.45
C ASP A 55 2.53 -5.02 -7.81
N VAL A 56 2.59 -5.02 -6.48
CA VAL A 56 3.67 -4.39 -5.70
C VAL A 56 4.65 -5.41 -5.12
N LEU A 57 4.68 -6.66 -5.60
CA LEU A 57 5.51 -7.76 -5.08
C LEU A 57 5.62 -7.78 -3.54
N ALA A 58 4.49 -7.57 -2.85
CA ALA A 58 4.46 -7.61 -1.41
C ALA A 58 4.25 -9.06 -0.93
N GLU A 59 5.02 -9.48 0.06
CA GLU A 59 4.88 -10.79 0.71
C GLU A 59 3.83 -10.79 1.80
N ASP A 60 3.63 -9.63 2.45
CA ASP A 60 2.57 -9.47 3.44
C ASP A 60 2.02 -8.02 3.48
N ILE A 61 0.80 -7.89 4.03
CA ILE A 61 0.11 -6.63 4.25
C ILE A 61 -0.33 -6.59 5.72
N ILE A 62 0.25 -5.68 6.50
CA ILE A 62 -0.02 -5.51 7.93
C ILE A 62 -0.78 -4.21 8.15
N THR A 63 -1.99 -4.30 8.69
CA THR A 63 -2.85 -3.14 8.96
C THR A 63 -2.82 -2.76 10.44
N GLY A 64 -3.02 -1.48 10.75
CA GLY A 64 -2.89 -0.93 12.11
C GLY A 64 -1.44 -0.77 12.59
N SER A 65 -0.46 -0.78 11.70
CA SER A 65 0.96 -0.56 12.01
C SER A 65 1.69 0.03 10.81
N ALA A 66 2.86 0.65 11.02
CA ALA A 66 3.69 1.15 9.93
C ALA A 66 5.16 0.98 10.28
N GLU A 67 5.92 0.28 9.44
CA GLU A 67 7.35 0.01 9.62
C GLU A 67 8.14 0.21 8.32
N GLY A 68 9.47 0.33 8.46
CA GLY A 68 10.39 0.54 7.35
C GLY A 68 10.37 2.00 6.88
N TYR A 69 10.17 2.21 5.58
CA TYR A 69 9.96 3.54 5.02
C TYR A 69 8.47 3.91 5.14
N VAL A 70 8.17 4.79 6.10
CA VAL A 70 6.81 5.19 6.45
C VAL A 70 6.51 6.60 5.94
N LYS A 71 5.35 6.79 5.32
CA LYS A 71 4.91 8.09 4.80
C LYS A 71 3.39 8.21 4.81
N GLU A 72 2.91 9.40 5.16
CA GLU A 72 1.48 9.75 5.07
C GLU A 72 1.12 10.07 3.61
N TRP A 73 -0.01 9.53 3.18
CA TRP A 73 -0.60 9.74 1.86
C TRP A 73 -2.08 10.10 1.98
N SER A 74 -2.55 10.92 1.04
CA SER A 74 -3.99 11.11 0.81
C SER A 74 -4.38 10.31 -0.43
N ILE A 75 -5.35 9.41 -0.27
CA ILE A 75 -5.90 8.56 -1.34
C ILE A 75 -7.39 8.89 -1.44
N ASN A 76 -7.86 9.48 -2.55
CA ASN A 76 -9.24 9.96 -2.70
C ASN A 76 -9.77 10.73 -1.47
N ASP A 77 -9.00 11.72 -1.00
CA ASP A 77 -9.28 12.55 0.20
C ASP A 77 -9.22 11.81 1.56
N GLU A 78 -8.96 10.50 1.57
CA GLU A 78 -8.73 9.70 2.78
C GLU A 78 -7.24 9.74 3.16
N LYS A 79 -6.92 10.25 4.35
CA LYS A 79 -5.55 10.22 4.87
C LYS A 79 -5.22 8.85 5.42
N VAL A 80 -4.09 8.31 5.02
CA VAL A 80 -3.58 7.01 5.45
C VAL A 80 -2.06 7.05 5.59
N THR A 81 -1.53 6.36 6.59
CA THR A 81 -0.09 6.16 6.73
C THR A 81 0.27 4.82 6.11
N LEU A 82 1.15 4.83 5.11
CA LEU A 82 1.66 3.61 4.50
C LEU A 82 3.11 3.40 4.93
N GLY A 83 3.51 2.14 5.08
CA GLY A 83 4.90 1.74 5.32
C GLY A 83 5.35 0.69 4.31
N VAL A 84 6.59 0.76 3.84
CA VAL A 84 7.19 -0.29 3.01
C VAL A 84 8.50 -0.76 3.63
N LYS A 85 8.65 -2.07 3.80
CA LYS A 85 9.86 -2.69 4.35
C LYS A 85 10.35 -3.77 3.40
N LYS A 86 11.55 -3.60 2.86
CA LYS A 86 12.20 -4.65 2.08
C LYS A 86 12.51 -5.86 2.95
N ILE A 87 12.31 -7.06 2.40
CA ILE A 87 12.71 -8.35 2.99
C ILE A 87 14.09 -8.73 2.47
#